data_AF-A0A960L6D2-F1
#
_entry.id   AF-A0A960L6D2-F1
#
_cell.length_a   1.000
_cell.length_b   1.000
_cell.length_c   1.000
_cell.angle_alpha   90.00
_cell.angle_beta   90.00
_cell.angle_gamma   90.00
#
_symmetry.space_group_name_H-M   'P 1'
#
loop_
_entity.id
_entity.type
_entity.pdbx_description
1 polymer ?
#
loop_
_entity_poly.entity_id
_entity_poly.type
_entity_poly.pdbx_seq_one_letter_code
_entity_poly.pdbx_strand_id
1 'polypeptide(L)'
;YFVRTLGMHRVYNSAFMHMLRNEDNEGFRSTLKNTLEFDPEVLKRFVNYVTNPDEKSAVEQLGKGEKYFGVCTLMATLPGLPMFGHGQFEGLAEKYGMEYRRAYADEKPDAWLVARHEREIVPLLERRYLFAEVEGFRLYDAETADGTVYDHLIAFSNRFEDQRVLVLYHNRAAGARCWIRHSVAWRVEEGADGLRRTTLAEALEILPATDLYCRFREQISGLEYLLPSRDLWERGLMAEMGPYERRILMGFELLRDESDGRYRHLVQALGGRGVPDLDAALEEILVRPVQIPVRGVLHGELLGRLWRSRDEPVEARNALLDEVEARTRRMLGEIRPLLGDGTPSLGLESEADGELEADVAAEVREGIENVLALARRREKDAGPEVAGTEPDPLAAGDEAEDGVAERDAAVTVPGSVVAPGHLPGDETAGYETAGYETSVDETADDEARWAGLLAWVFLRSLGRLFGGEDAPARSRALVEVWMLDHVVEEALVELGRDSRSARREAAAVRLFIGFQEWYRHVEADDTAGSLLASWLLDDEVEAFLGVHEHGDVRWYRQEAFRLLLWWLEAVAEIGVGDGEGADGAVEGARMVVEELAAAEEASGYRVDSLLEVLGCELPEG
;
A
#
# COMPACT_ATOMS: atom_id res chain seq x y z
N TYR A 1 -40.78 20.37 26.26
CA TYR A 1 -42.17 20.88 26.34
C TYR A 1 -43.02 20.38 25.16
N PHE A 2 -42.81 20.86 23.93
CA PHE A 2 -43.63 20.52 22.76
C PHE A 2 -43.90 19.03 22.52
N VAL A 3 -42.87 18.20 22.61
CA VAL A 3 -42.95 16.76 22.36
C VAL A 3 -43.91 16.02 23.31
N ARG A 4 -43.75 16.22 24.62
CA ARG A 4 -44.49 15.46 25.65
C ARG A 4 -45.75 16.18 26.12
N THR A 5 -45.69 17.50 26.26
CA THR A 5 -46.82 18.29 26.78
C THR A 5 -47.88 18.55 25.72
N LEU A 6 -47.47 18.74 24.46
CA LEU A 6 -48.41 18.98 23.34
C LEU A 6 -48.55 17.77 22.41
N GLY A 7 -47.84 16.67 22.67
CA GLY A 7 -47.93 15.45 21.86
C GLY A 7 -47.38 15.58 20.44
N MET A 8 -46.46 16.52 20.18
CA MET A 8 -45.87 16.68 18.86
C MET A 8 -44.99 15.46 18.51
N HIS A 9 -45.22 14.90 17.31
CA HIS A 9 -44.47 13.77 16.79
C HIS A 9 -43.05 14.14 16.36
N ARG A 10 -42.86 15.35 15.81
CA ARG A 10 -41.56 15.90 15.43
C ARG A 10 -41.47 17.39 15.76
N VAL A 11 -40.26 17.87 16.03
CA VAL A 11 -39.98 19.28 16.33
C VAL A 11 -38.75 19.73 15.55
N TYR A 12 -38.88 20.84 14.84
CA TYR A 12 -37.75 21.49 14.15
C TYR A 12 -36.72 21.96 15.17
N ASN A 13 -35.49 21.49 15.03
CA ASN A 13 -34.39 21.80 15.93
C ASN A 13 -33.57 22.98 15.40
N SER A 14 -34.07 24.21 15.54
CA SER A 14 -33.31 25.42 15.15
C SER A 14 -32.03 25.60 15.97
N ALA A 15 -32.00 25.08 17.20
CA ALA A 15 -30.82 25.11 18.04
C ALA A 15 -29.64 24.35 17.41
N PHE A 16 -29.89 23.23 16.72
CA PHE A 16 -28.87 22.49 15.98
C PHE A 16 -28.10 23.39 15.01
N MET A 17 -28.82 24.09 14.14
CA MET A 17 -28.23 25.00 13.17
C MET A 17 -27.49 26.16 13.83
N HIS A 18 -28.16 26.93 14.69
CA HIS A 18 -27.60 28.15 15.24
C HIS A 18 -26.41 27.88 16.16
N MET A 19 -26.50 26.87 17.04
CA MET A 19 -25.43 26.57 17.99
C MET A 19 -24.19 26.03 17.28
N LEU A 20 -24.35 25.09 16.34
CA LEU A 20 -23.20 24.54 15.61
C LEU A 20 -22.55 25.58 14.68
N ARG A 21 -23.35 26.41 14.00
CA ARG A 21 -22.84 27.53 13.19
C ARG A 21 -22.04 28.52 14.05
N ASN A 22 -22.58 28.90 15.21
CA ASN A 22 -21.97 29.89 16.10
C ASN A 22 -20.92 29.28 17.06
N GLU A 23 -20.64 27.98 16.99
CA GLU A 23 -19.74 27.24 17.91
C GLU A 23 -20.15 27.29 19.39
N ASP A 24 -21.45 27.42 19.66
CA ASP A 24 -22.04 27.24 20.99
C ASP A 24 -22.16 25.75 21.32
N ASN A 25 -21.01 25.07 21.40
CA ASN A 25 -20.94 23.62 21.59
C ASN A 25 -21.35 23.21 23.02
N GLU A 26 -21.09 24.06 24.01
CA GLU A 26 -21.52 23.87 25.40
C GLU A 26 -23.05 23.86 25.49
N GLY A 27 -23.72 24.84 24.87
CA GLY A 27 -25.18 24.90 24.80
C GLY A 27 -25.78 23.70 24.05
N PHE A 28 -25.16 23.31 22.94
CA PHE A 28 -25.59 22.14 22.16
C PHE A 28 -25.46 20.84 22.96
N ARG A 29 -24.30 20.60 23.59
CA ARG A 29 -24.08 19.42 24.44
C ARG A 29 -25.01 19.40 25.64
N SER A 30 -25.22 20.55 26.29
CA SER A 30 -26.15 20.68 27.41
C SER A 30 -27.57 20.28 27.00
N THR A 31 -28.01 20.67 25.81
CA THR A 31 -29.32 20.27 25.26
C THR A 31 -29.41 18.76 25.08
N LEU A 32 -28.37 18.11 24.54
CA LEU A 32 -28.33 16.66 24.39
C LEU A 32 -28.31 15.94 25.74
N LYS A 33 -27.43 16.35 26.68
CA LYS A 33 -27.33 15.79 28.04
C LYS A 33 -28.67 15.85 28.78
N ASN A 34 -29.29 17.03 28.82
CA ASN A 34 -30.58 17.22 29.46
C ASN A 34 -31.67 16.34 28.82
N THR A 35 -31.62 16.16 27.50
CA THR A 35 -32.55 15.28 26.80
C THR A 35 -32.35 13.82 27.20
N LEU A 36 -31.10 13.34 27.24
CA LEU A 36 -30.78 11.96 27.63
C LEU A 36 -31.13 11.63 29.08
N GLU A 37 -30.92 12.57 30.00
CA GLU A 37 -31.26 12.40 31.42
C GLU A 37 -32.79 12.43 31.67
N PHE A 38 -33.51 13.19 30.86
CA PHE A 38 -34.96 13.32 30.95
C PHE A 38 -35.70 12.19 30.24
N ASP A 39 -35.48 12.03 28.94
CA ASP A 39 -36.11 11.03 28.07
C ASP A 39 -35.36 10.95 26.72
N PRO A 40 -34.52 9.91 26.50
CA PRO A 40 -33.78 9.72 25.25
C PRO A 40 -34.66 9.63 24.00
N GLU A 41 -35.91 9.14 24.09
CA GLU A 41 -36.82 9.00 22.95
C GLU A 41 -37.16 10.35 22.29
N VAL A 42 -36.97 11.45 23.01
CA VAL A 42 -37.12 12.81 22.46
C VAL A 42 -36.13 13.07 21.33
N LEU A 43 -34.92 12.50 21.36
CA LEU A 43 -33.90 12.73 20.31
C LEU A 43 -34.41 12.30 18.93
N LYS A 44 -35.13 11.18 18.84
CA LYS A 44 -35.75 10.66 17.60
C LYS A 44 -36.77 11.60 16.96
N ARG A 45 -37.29 12.54 17.74
CA ARG A 45 -38.31 13.49 17.29
C ARG A 45 -37.74 14.79 16.75
N PHE A 46 -36.44 15.04 16.93
CA PHE A 46 -35.82 16.23 16.34
C PHE A 46 -35.73 16.10 14.83
N VAL A 47 -36.06 17.20 14.14
CA VAL A 47 -35.71 17.41 12.73
C VAL A 47 -34.49 18.32 12.73
N ASN A 48 -33.33 17.76 12.41
CA ASN A 48 -32.07 18.47 12.35
C ASN A 48 -31.87 18.99 10.92
N TYR A 49 -31.59 20.29 10.78
CA TYR A 49 -31.42 20.96 9.51
C TYR A 49 -30.41 22.09 9.66
N VAL A 50 -29.79 22.49 8.55
CA VAL A 50 -28.88 23.66 8.51
C VAL A 50 -29.45 24.84 7.73
N THR A 51 -30.52 24.62 6.99
CA THR A 51 -31.25 25.66 6.27
C THR A 51 -32.70 25.25 6.08
N ASN A 52 -33.57 26.22 5.92
CA ASN A 52 -34.98 26.08 5.60
C ASN A 52 -35.42 27.33 4.79
N PRO A 53 -36.66 27.40 4.29
CA PRO A 53 -37.12 28.54 3.49
C PRO A 53 -37.03 29.92 4.18
N ASP A 54 -37.00 29.98 5.51
CA ASP A 54 -36.93 31.22 6.29
C ASP A 54 -35.48 31.62 6.64
N GLU A 55 -34.51 30.73 6.45
CA GLU A 55 -33.11 30.88 6.84
C GLU A 55 -32.21 31.14 5.63
N LYS A 56 -30.97 31.56 5.88
CA LYS A 56 -29.96 31.67 4.82
C LYS A 56 -29.63 30.28 4.24
N SER A 57 -29.11 30.22 3.02
CA SER A 57 -28.63 28.96 2.44
C SER A 57 -27.50 28.36 3.27
N ALA A 58 -27.30 27.04 3.18
CA ALA A 58 -26.29 26.36 3.98
C ALA A 58 -24.87 26.86 3.67
N VAL A 59 -24.60 27.15 2.39
CA VAL A 59 -23.32 27.68 1.91
C VAL A 59 -23.02 29.07 2.49
N GLU A 60 -24.02 29.95 2.60
CA GLU A 60 -23.83 31.27 3.22
C GLU A 60 -23.58 31.18 4.72
N GLN A 61 -24.13 30.16 5.39
CA GLN A 61 -24.04 30.01 6.83
C GLN A 61 -22.77 29.30 7.30
N LEU A 62 -22.33 28.27 6.58
CA LEU A 62 -21.27 27.35 7.00
C LEU A 62 -20.12 27.23 5.99
N GLY A 63 -20.27 27.80 4.79
CA GLY A 63 -19.34 27.63 3.68
C GLY A 63 -19.45 26.24 3.04
N LYS A 64 -18.37 25.84 2.35
CA LYS A 64 -18.25 24.55 1.63
C LYS A 64 -17.18 23.61 2.22
N GLY A 65 -16.54 24.01 3.31
CA GLY A 65 -15.38 23.34 3.89
C GLY A 65 -15.71 22.37 5.03
N GLU A 66 -14.70 22.04 5.83
CA GLU A 66 -14.78 21.05 6.92
C GLU A 66 -15.89 21.32 7.93
N LYS A 67 -16.16 22.59 8.27
CA LYS A 67 -17.25 22.94 9.20
C LYS A 67 -18.61 22.50 8.67
N TYR A 68 -18.89 22.77 7.40
CA TYR A 68 -20.14 22.36 6.75
C TYR A 68 -20.30 20.83 6.72
N PHE A 69 -19.26 20.10 6.34
CA PHE A 69 -19.28 18.63 6.31
C PHE A 69 -19.35 18.00 7.72
N GLY A 70 -18.74 18.64 8.71
CA GLY A 70 -18.86 18.24 10.11
C GLY A 70 -20.29 18.35 10.64
N VAL A 71 -20.97 19.47 10.34
CA VAL A 71 -22.39 19.63 10.70
C VAL A 71 -23.29 18.67 9.92
N CYS A 72 -23.03 18.43 8.63
CA CYS A 72 -23.77 17.43 7.86
C CYS A 72 -23.58 16.01 8.42
N THR A 73 -22.38 15.70 8.90
CA THR A 73 -22.08 14.42 9.56
C THR A 73 -22.91 14.27 10.83
N LEU A 74 -22.95 15.28 11.71
CA LEU A 74 -23.84 15.26 12.88
C LEU A 74 -25.30 15.12 12.49
N MET A 75 -25.74 15.81 11.43
CA MET A 75 -27.11 15.74 10.96
C MET A 75 -27.48 14.32 10.49
N ALA A 76 -26.57 13.65 9.79
CA ALA A 76 -26.74 12.28 9.31
C ALA A 76 -26.66 11.22 10.43
N THR A 77 -25.86 11.48 11.48
CA THR A 77 -25.47 10.45 12.47
C THR A 77 -26.08 10.60 13.86
N LEU A 78 -26.68 11.74 14.21
CA LEU A 78 -27.48 11.87 15.44
C LEU A 78 -28.87 11.26 15.27
N PRO A 79 -29.50 10.69 16.31
CA PRO A 79 -30.90 10.28 16.25
C PRO A 79 -31.82 11.44 15.87
N GLY A 80 -32.89 11.14 15.13
CA GLY A 80 -33.81 12.14 14.58
C GLY A 80 -33.93 12.09 13.05
N LEU A 81 -34.60 13.07 12.45
CA LEU A 81 -34.70 13.18 10.99
C LEU A 81 -33.70 14.23 10.47
N PRO A 82 -32.70 13.83 9.66
CA PRO A 82 -31.95 14.78 8.86
C PRO A 82 -32.86 15.41 7.81
N MET A 83 -32.82 16.72 7.68
CA MET A 83 -33.50 17.46 6.61
C MET A 83 -32.48 18.34 5.88
N PHE A 84 -32.18 17.96 4.64
CA PHE A 84 -31.38 18.77 3.72
C PHE A 84 -32.29 19.77 2.99
N GLY A 85 -31.88 21.02 2.95
CA GLY A 85 -32.61 22.06 2.21
C GLY A 85 -32.38 21.96 0.70
N HIS A 86 -33.25 22.59 -0.07
CA HIS A 86 -33.06 22.71 -1.51
C HIS A 86 -31.73 23.41 -1.84
N GLY A 87 -30.99 22.90 -2.83
CA GLY A 87 -29.71 23.45 -3.25
C GLY A 87 -28.55 23.18 -2.29
N GLN A 88 -28.77 22.49 -1.17
CA GLN A 88 -27.73 22.27 -0.16
C GLN A 88 -26.63 21.32 -0.65
N PHE A 89 -26.99 20.25 -1.37
CA PHE A 89 -26.01 19.32 -1.95
C PHE A 89 -25.20 19.97 -3.07
N GLU A 90 -25.88 20.78 -3.87
CA GLU A 90 -25.36 21.47 -5.05
C GLU A 90 -24.56 22.74 -4.69
N GLY A 91 -24.70 23.24 -3.46
CA GLY A 91 -24.01 24.44 -2.98
C GLY A 91 -24.60 25.75 -3.48
N LEU A 92 -25.90 25.77 -3.79
CA LEU A 92 -26.63 26.96 -4.24
C LEU A 92 -26.74 27.98 -3.09
N ALA A 93 -26.49 29.24 -3.39
CA ALA A 93 -26.52 30.33 -2.42
C ALA A 93 -27.88 31.02 -2.35
N GLU A 94 -28.68 31.01 -3.43
CA GLU A 94 -29.99 31.65 -3.44
C GLU A 94 -30.89 31.05 -2.35
N LYS A 95 -31.54 31.93 -1.58
CA LYS A 95 -32.52 31.55 -0.58
C LYS A 95 -33.88 31.33 -1.25
N TYR A 96 -34.47 30.16 -1.03
CA TYR A 96 -35.77 29.80 -1.61
C TYR A 96 -36.86 29.81 -0.54
N GLY A 97 -37.40 31.01 -0.27
CA GLY A 97 -38.57 31.22 0.59
C GLY A 97 -39.91 30.95 -0.12
N MET A 98 -41.02 31.03 0.63
CA MET A 98 -42.37 30.85 0.07
C MET A 98 -42.78 32.00 -0.88
N GLU A 99 -42.04 33.10 -0.89
CA GLU A 99 -42.23 34.26 -1.75
C GLU A 99 -41.68 34.08 -3.19
N TYR A 100 -40.90 33.03 -3.44
CA TYR A 100 -40.25 32.78 -4.73
C TYR A 100 -41.14 31.92 -5.64
N ARG A 101 -41.30 32.33 -6.91
CA ARG A 101 -42.01 31.55 -7.95
C ARG A 101 -41.07 30.79 -8.89
N ARG A 102 -39.79 31.17 -8.91
CA ARG A 102 -38.69 30.60 -9.70
C ARG A 102 -37.37 31.10 -9.11
N ALA A 103 -36.27 30.43 -9.46
CA ALA A 103 -34.93 30.95 -9.21
C ALA A 103 -34.69 32.26 -9.97
N TYR A 104 -34.02 33.22 -9.34
CA TYR A 104 -33.60 34.47 -9.97
C TYR A 104 -32.12 34.45 -10.37
N ALA A 105 -31.31 33.66 -9.67
CA ALA A 105 -29.92 33.43 -10.01
C ALA A 105 -29.78 32.20 -10.93
N ASP A 106 -28.92 32.28 -11.95
CA ASP A 106 -28.52 31.13 -12.76
C ASP A 106 -27.31 30.46 -12.12
N GLU A 107 -27.51 29.88 -10.94
CA GLU A 107 -26.48 29.13 -10.23
C GLU A 107 -26.29 27.74 -10.86
N LYS A 108 -25.04 27.31 -11.02
CA LYS A 108 -24.71 25.95 -11.44
C LYS A 108 -24.32 25.13 -10.22
N PRO A 109 -24.73 23.84 -10.14
CA PRO A 109 -24.24 22.94 -9.11
C PRO A 109 -22.71 22.88 -9.07
N ASP A 110 -22.16 22.92 -7.87
CA ASP A 110 -20.73 22.72 -7.62
C ASP A 110 -20.43 21.22 -7.68
N ALA A 111 -19.86 20.77 -8.81
CA ALA A 111 -19.60 19.34 -9.06
C ALA A 111 -18.69 18.70 -8.01
N TRP A 112 -17.70 19.43 -7.49
CA TRP A 112 -16.83 18.93 -6.44
C TRP A 112 -17.58 18.77 -5.12
N LEU A 113 -18.45 19.73 -4.78
CA LEU A 113 -19.25 19.66 -3.57
C LEU A 113 -20.23 18.48 -3.62
N VAL A 114 -20.88 18.25 -4.77
CA VAL A 114 -21.76 17.09 -4.98
C VAL A 114 -20.98 15.79 -4.82
N ALA A 115 -19.86 15.63 -5.54
CA ALA A 115 -19.02 14.43 -5.45
C ALA A 115 -18.49 14.20 -4.02
N ARG A 116 -18.22 15.27 -3.27
CA ARG A 116 -17.81 15.17 -1.86
C ARG A 116 -18.95 14.71 -0.95
N HIS A 117 -20.18 15.17 -1.15
CA HIS A 117 -21.34 14.62 -0.43
C HIS A 117 -21.55 13.14 -0.73
N GLU A 118 -21.44 12.75 -2.00
CA GLU A 118 -21.55 11.35 -2.44
C GLU A 118 -20.48 10.47 -1.77
N ARG A 119 -19.26 10.98 -1.61
CA ARG A 119 -18.18 10.25 -0.94
C ARG A 119 -18.33 10.19 0.58
N GLU A 120 -18.76 11.27 1.23
CA GLU A 120 -18.60 11.43 2.69
C GLU A 120 -19.91 11.43 3.49
N ILE A 121 -21.03 11.84 2.91
CA ILE A 121 -22.32 11.99 3.61
C ILE A 121 -23.33 10.93 3.17
N VAL A 122 -23.45 10.67 1.87
CA VAL A 122 -24.38 9.66 1.33
C VAL A 122 -24.15 8.28 1.95
N PRO A 123 -22.92 7.78 2.13
CA PRO A 123 -22.70 6.46 2.74
C PRO A 123 -23.19 6.37 4.20
N LEU A 124 -23.22 7.50 4.92
CA LEU A 124 -23.79 7.58 6.28
C LEU A 124 -25.32 7.58 6.24
N LEU A 125 -25.92 8.22 5.22
CA LEU A 125 -27.37 8.24 5.01
C LEU A 125 -27.90 6.88 4.55
N GLU A 126 -27.17 6.15 3.71
CA GLU A 126 -27.52 4.76 3.34
C GLU A 126 -27.51 3.83 4.55
N ARG A 127 -26.60 4.08 5.51
CA ARG A 127 -26.49 3.36 6.78
C ARG A 127 -27.25 4.02 7.92
N ARG A 128 -28.26 4.85 7.62
CA ARG A 128 -28.99 5.62 8.65
C ARG A 128 -29.60 4.76 9.76
N TYR A 129 -29.94 3.51 9.45
CA TYR A 129 -30.42 2.52 10.42
C TYR A 129 -29.50 2.36 11.64
N LEU A 130 -28.17 2.50 11.46
CA LEU A 130 -27.16 2.39 12.51
C LEU A 130 -27.19 3.56 13.51
N PHE A 131 -27.78 4.68 13.09
CA PHE A 131 -27.72 5.95 13.80
C PHE A 131 -29.09 6.43 14.32
N ALA A 132 -30.19 5.80 13.87
CA ALA A 132 -31.53 6.36 14.00
C ALA A 132 -32.14 6.17 15.39
N GLU A 133 -31.81 5.05 16.04
CA GLU A 133 -32.35 4.67 17.34
C GLU A 133 -31.51 5.20 18.51
N VAL A 134 -32.11 5.20 19.71
CA VAL A 134 -31.52 5.75 20.94
C VAL A 134 -31.10 4.68 21.94
N GLU A 135 -31.53 3.43 21.76
CA GLU A 135 -31.23 2.31 22.67
C GLU A 135 -29.72 2.13 22.85
N GLY A 136 -28.98 2.15 21.73
CA GLY A 136 -27.52 2.06 21.68
C GLY A 136 -26.79 3.39 21.80
N PHE A 137 -27.49 4.53 21.76
CA PHE A 137 -26.86 5.84 21.66
C PHE A 137 -26.19 6.26 22.97
N ARG A 138 -24.89 6.52 22.94
CA ARG A 138 -24.13 7.03 24.10
C ARG A 138 -23.37 8.28 23.71
N LEU A 139 -23.70 9.40 24.34
CA LEU A 139 -22.90 10.62 24.27
C LEU A 139 -21.77 10.55 25.31
N TYR A 140 -20.57 11.02 24.98
CA TYR A 140 -19.41 10.98 25.86
C TYR A 140 -18.98 12.38 26.35
N ASP A 141 -18.34 12.39 27.52
CA ASP A 141 -17.49 13.49 27.92
C ASP A 141 -16.11 13.30 27.26
N ALA A 142 -15.66 14.31 26.51
CA ALA A 142 -14.31 14.40 25.98
C ALA A 142 -13.45 15.14 27.00
N GLU A 143 -12.44 14.48 27.56
CA GLU A 143 -11.65 15.03 28.67
C GLU A 143 -10.25 15.40 28.19
N THR A 144 -9.80 16.62 28.49
CA THR A 144 -8.40 17.03 28.29
C THR A 144 -7.48 16.34 29.31
N ALA A 145 -6.16 16.46 29.13
CA ALA A 145 -5.18 15.78 29.98
C ALA A 145 -5.27 16.13 31.48
N ASP A 146 -5.83 17.30 31.82
CA ASP A 146 -6.12 17.78 33.17
C ASP A 146 -7.48 17.31 33.73
N GLY A 147 -8.25 16.53 32.96
CA GLY A 147 -9.55 15.99 33.35
C GLY A 147 -10.73 16.95 33.15
N THR A 148 -10.51 18.08 32.48
CA THR A 148 -11.57 19.05 32.17
C THR A 148 -12.38 18.57 30.96
N VAL A 149 -13.72 18.67 31.03
CA VAL A 149 -14.58 18.35 29.89
C VAL A 149 -14.43 19.43 28.81
N TYR A 150 -14.12 19.01 27.58
CA TYR A 150 -13.90 19.87 26.43
C TYR A 150 -15.10 19.84 25.49
N ASP A 151 -16.00 20.81 25.65
CA ASP A 151 -17.28 20.86 24.95
C ASP A 151 -17.17 20.95 23.42
N HIS A 152 -16.04 21.40 22.88
CA HIS A 152 -15.88 21.55 21.43
C HIS A 152 -15.65 20.23 20.69
N LEU A 153 -15.38 19.13 21.40
CA LEU A 153 -15.32 17.79 20.83
C LEU A 153 -16.61 17.02 21.16
N ILE A 154 -17.45 16.84 20.16
CA ILE A 154 -18.69 16.08 20.27
C ILE A 154 -18.37 14.63 19.92
N ALA A 155 -18.56 13.72 20.87
CA ALA A 155 -18.27 12.30 20.73
C ALA A 155 -19.47 11.46 21.13
N PHE A 156 -19.95 10.57 20.27
CA PHE A 156 -21.01 9.63 20.60
C PHE A 156 -20.89 8.32 19.82
N SER A 157 -21.39 7.24 20.41
CA SER A 157 -21.49 5.93 19.77
C SER A 157 -22.94 5.54 19.56
N ASN A 158 -23.16 4.63 18.62
CA ASN A 158 -24.43 3.93 18.44
C ASN A 158 -24.17 2.51 17.95
N ARG A 159 -25.23 1.70 17.93
CA ARG A 159 -25.18 0.32 17.45
C ARG A 159 -26.50 -0.09 16.83
N PHE A 160 -26.40 -1.06 15.92
CA PHE A 160 -27.52 -1.80 15.38
C PHE A 160 -27.07 -3.24 15.21
N GLU A 161 -27.77 -4.16 15.87
CA GLU A 161 -27.37 -5.58 15.95
C GLU A 161 -25.93 -5.72 16.49
N ASP A 162 -25.03 -6.25 15.66
CA ASP A 162 -23.61 -6.45 15.90
C ASP A 162 -22.74 -5.27 15.42
N GLN A 163 -23.28 -4.36 14.61
CA GLN A 163 -22.54 -3.21 14.11
C GLN A 163 -22.46 -2.11 15.18
N ARG A 164 -21.26 -1.56 15.36
CA ARG A 164 -21.01 -0.42 16.26
C ARG A 164 -20.33 0.71 15.51
N VAL A 165 -20.60 1.93 15.94
CA VAL A 165 -19.99 3.14 15.40
C VAL A 165 -19.61 4.10 16.51
N LEU A 166 -18.49 4.82 16.34
CA LEU A 166 -18.11 5.98 17.13
C LEU A 166 -17.94 7.18 16.20
N VAL A 167 -18.67 8.26 16.47
CA VAL A 167 -18.59 9.52 15.74
C VAL A 167 -17.94 10.57 16.61
N LEU A 168 -16.90 11.21 16.06
CA LEU A 168 -16.18 12.32 16.67
C LEU A 168 -16.29 13.52 15.74
N TYR A 169 -16.61 14.69 16.29
CA TYR A 169 -16.59 15.95 15.54
C TYR A 169 -16.06 17.09 16.41
N HIS A 170 -14.99 17.73 15.95
CA HIS A 170 -14.36 18.85 16.62
C HIS A 170 -14.87 20.18 16.03
N ASN A 171 -15.91 20.79 16.60
CA ASN A 171 -16.47 22.03 16.07
C ASN A 171 -15.73 23.28 16.56
N ARG A 172 -14.45 23.42 16.18
CA ARG A 172 -13.61 24.58 16.51
C ARG A 172 -12.47 24.74 15.51
N ALA A 173 -12.07 25.99 15.24
CA ALA A 173 -10.89 26.32 14.44
C ALA A 173 -9.56 26.17 15.23
N ALA A 174 -9.34 25.02 15.88
CA ALA A 174 -8.13 24.75 16.66
C ALA A 174 -7.78 23.25 16.58
N GLY A 175 -6.62 22.86 17.11
CA GLY A 175 -6.33 21.46 17.42
C GLY A 175 -6.86 21.10 18.81
N ALA A 176 -7.26 19.85 19.00
CA ALA A 176 -7.69 19.31 20.28
C ALA A 176 -7.10 17.91 20.52
N ARG A 177 -6.81 17.61 21.78
CA ARG A 177 -6.38 16.29 22.24
C ARG A 177 -7.17 15.91 23.48
N CYS A 178 -8.05 14.93 23.35
CA CYS A 178 -8.97 14.53 24.41
C CYS A 178 -9.08 13.01 24.52
N TRP A 179 -9.28 12.53 25.74
CA TRP A 179 -9.68 11.16 26.01
C TRP A 179 -11.21 11.03 25.93
N ILE A 180 -11.68 10.03 25.21
CA ILE A 180 -13.08 9.61 25.16
C ILE A 180 -13.21 8.32 25.95
N ARG A 181 -13.83 8.39 27.14
CA ARG A 181 -13.93 7.22 28.03
C ARG A 181 -15.31 7.03 28.63
N HIS A 182 -15.83 8.04 29.33
CA HIS A 182 -17.07 7.89 30.09
C HIS A 182 -18.24 8.53 29.35
N SER A 183 -19.35 7.80 29.28
CA SER A 183 -20.58 8.35 28.75
C SER A 183 -21.15 9.38 29.73
N VAL A 184 -21.91 10.33 29.19
CA VAL A 184 -22.84 11.13 29.97
C VAL A 184 -23.92 10.23 30.57
N ALA A 185 -24.67 10.77 31.52
CA ALA A 185 -25.78 10.04 32.12
C ALA A 185 -26.97 9.95 31.16
N TRP A 186 -27.67 8.81 31.12
CA TRP A 186 -28.92 8.65 30.39
C TRP A 186 -29.95 7.82 31.15
N ARG A 187 -31.23 7.96 30.80
CA ARG A 187 -32.34 7.19 31.36
C ARG A 187 -32.62 5.93 30.54
N VAL A 188 -32.87 4.80 31.19
CA VAL A 188 -33.00 3.48 30.53
C VAL A 188 -34.44 3.13 30.16
N GLU A 189 -35.41 3.48 31.01
CA GLU A 189 -36.83 3.25 30.77
C GLU A 189 -37.67 4.43 31.24
N GLU A 190 -38.81 4.65 30.58
CA GLU A 190 -39.79 5.66 31.00
C GLU A 190 -40.50 5.19 32.29
N GLY A 191 -40.02 5.65 33.46
CA GLY A 191 -40.63 5.34 34.77
C GLY A 191 -39.79 4.45 35.69
N ALA A 192 -38.63 3.97 35.25
CA ALA A 192 -37.65 3.32 36.12
C ALA A 192 -36.80 4.35 36.88
N ASP A 193 -36.54 4.10 38.16
CA ASP A 193 -35.65 4.94 38.97
C ASP A 193 -34.19 4.65 38.61
N GLY A 194 -33.52 5.63 37.97
CA GLY A 194 -32.06 5.67 37.87
C GLY A 194 -31.52 6.18 36.53
N LEU A 195 -30.47 7.00 36.62
CA LEU A 195 -29.59 7.33 35.49
C LEU A 195 -28.47 6.28 35.40
N ARG A 196 -28.11 5.88 34.17
CA ARG A 196 -26.95 5.01 33.92
C ARG A 196 -25.81 5.78 33.26
N ARG A 197 -24.60 5.26 33.46
CA ARG A 197 -23.37 5.62 32.75
C ARG A 197 -22.67 4.34 32.32
N THR A 198 -21.85 4.42 31.28
CA THR A 198 -21.04 3.31 30.80
C THR A 198 -19.72 3.84 30.27
N THR A 199 -18.77 2.96 30.02
CA THR A 199 -17.52 3.29 29.34
C THR A 199 -17.65 3.14 27.82
N LEU A 200 -16.71 3.73 27.09
CA LEU A 200 -16.58 3.56 25.65
C LEU A 200 -16.41 2.07 25.29
N ALA A 201 -15.55 1.37 26.02
CA ALA A 201 -15.26 -0.04 25.78
C ALA A 201 -16.49 -0.93 25.99
N GLU A 202 -17.26 -0.72 27.06
CA GLU A 202 -18.51 -1.45 27.30
C GLU A 202 -19.55 -1.17 26.20
N ALA A 203 -19.73 0.09 25.80
CA ALA A 203 -20.69 0.47 24.76
C ALA A 203 -20.35 -0.12 23.38
N LEU A 204 -19.06 -0.28 23.09
CA LEU A 204 -18.55 -0.91 21.87
C LEU A 204 -18.33 -2.43 22.03
N GLU A 205 -18.71 -3.01 23.16
CA GLU A 205 -18.50 -4.41 23.59
C GLU A 205 -17.07 -4.94 23.38
N ILE A 206 -16.10 -4.10 23.72
CA ILE A 206 -14.67 -4.44 23.75
C ILE A 206 -14.38 -5.22 25.04
N LEU A 207 -13.60 -6.30 24.98
CA LEU A 207 -13.30 -7.16 26.13
C LEU A 207 -11.96 -6.80 26.80
N PRO A 208 -11.83 -6.80 28.13
CA PRO A 208 -10.60 -6.39 28.83
C PRO A 208 -9.54 -7.51 28.87
N ALA A 209 -9.10 -8.00 27.70
CA ALA A 209 -8.08 -9.05 27.61
C ALA A 209 -6.75 -8.51 27.09
N THR A 210 -5.64 -9.11 27.55
CA THR A 210 -4.26 -8.73 27.17
C THR A 210 -3.83 -9.29 25.83
N ASP A 211 -4.51 -10.32 25.34
CA ASP A 211 -4.27 -11.00 24.08
C ASP A 211 -5.32 -10.63 23.02
N LEU A 212 -6.17 -9.62 23.28
CA LEU A 212 -7.12 -9.10 22.32
C LEU A 212 -6.71 -7.71 21.85
N TYR A 213 -6.93 -7.48 20.55
CA TYR A 213 -6.73 -6.22 19.87
C TYR A 213 -8.00 -5.84 19.14
N CYS A 214 -8.30 -4.55 19.10
CA CYS A 214 -9.48 -4.03 18.46
C CYS A 214 -9.10 -3.39 17.13
N ARG A 215 -9.54 -4.01 16.04
CA ARG A 215 -9.50 -3.46 14.68
C ARG A 215 -10.71 -2.58 14.45
N PHE A 216 -10.54 -1.45 13.76
CA PHE A 216 -11.63 -0.62 13.24
C PHE A 216 -11.13 0.27 12.10
N ARG A 217 -12.07 0.83 11.32
CA ARG A 217 -11.78 1.68 10.16
C ARG A 217 -12.41 3.05 10.28
N GLU A 218 -11.61 4.10 10.02
CA GLU A 218 -12.10 5.48 9.90
C GLU A 218 -12.60 5.73 8.48
N GLN A 219 -13.87 6.13 8.35
CA GLN A 219 -14.59 6.07 7.08
C GLN A 219 -14.19 7.15 6.05
N ILE A 220 -13.63 8.28 6.49
CA ILE A 220 -13.31 9.39 5.58
C ILE A 220 -11.93 9.19 4.96
N SER A 221 -10.93 8.89 5.79
CA SER A 221 -9.55 8.60 5.39
C SER A 221 -9.41 7.19 4.82
N GLY A 222 -10.32 6.28 5.17
CA GLY A 222 -10.26 4.88 4.78
C GLY A 222 -9.22 4.07 5.54
N LEU A 223 -8.51 4.67 6.51
CA LEU A 223 -7.46 4.01 7.29
C LEU A 223 -8.04 3.08 8.36
N GLU A 224 -7.39 1.94 8.51
CA GLU A 224 -7.60 0.96 9.55
C GLU A 224 -6.64 1.17 10.72
N TYR A 225 -7.14 0.89 11.92
CA TYR A 225 -6.42 1.07 13.17
C TYR A 225 -6.51 -0.20 13.99
N LEU A 226 -5.42 -0.52 14.69
CA LEU A 226 -5.35 -1.63 15.62
C LEU A 226 -4.88 -1.11 16.97
N LEU A 227 -5.69 -1.29 18.01
CA LEU A 227 -5.37 -0.86 19.37
C LEU A 227 -5.50 -2.02 20.36
N PRO A 228 -4.67 -2.08 21.42
CA PRO A 228 -4.84 -3.08 22.47
C PRO A 228 -6.21 -2.95 23.14
N SER A 229 -6.94 -4.06 23.23
CA SER A 229 -8.29 -4.08 23.81
C SER A 229 -8.29 -3.61 25.28
N ARG A 230 -7.22 -3.97 26.01
CA ARG A 230 -6.98 -3.52 27.38
C ARG A 230 -6.78 -2.01 27.50
N ASP A 231 -6.06 -1.37 26.57
CA ASP A 231 -5.81 0.07 26.61
C ASP A 231 -7.11 0.87 26.40
N LEU A 232 -7.96 0.41 25.47
CA LEU A 232 -9.29 0.98 25.25
C LEU A 232 -10.18 0.84 26.49
N TRP A 233 -10.06 -0.26 27.23
CA TRP A 233 -10.78 -0.49 28.47
C TRP A 233 -10.32 0.41 29.62
N GLU A 234 -9.01 0.50 29.83
CA GLU A 234 -8.41 1.21 30.97
C GLU A 234 -8.38 2.73 30.77
N ARG A 235 -8.15 3.20 29.53
CA ARG A 235 -7.92 4.62 29.23
C ARG A 235 -8.98 5.24 28.32
N GLY A 236 -9.72 4.44 27.56
CA GLY A 236 -10.59 4.92 26.50
C GLY A 236 -9.82 5.17 25.21
N LEU A 237 -10.39 5.99 24.31
CA LEU A 237 -9.77 6.35 23.04
C LEU A 237 -9.15 7.75 23.11
N MET A 238 -7.88 7.89 22.74
CA MET A 238 -7.25 9.20 22.54
C MET A 238 -7.64 9.77 21.18
N ALA A 239 -8.32 10.92 21.18
CA ALA A 239 -8.69 11.65 19.97
C ALA A 239 -7.78 12.88 19.80
N GLU A 240 -6.91 12.84 18.80
CA GLU A 240 -6.13 14.00 18.32
C GLU A 240 -6.80 14.54 17.06
N MET A 241 -7.43 15.71 17.17
CA MET A 241 -8.33 16.27 16.15
C MET A 241 -7.84 17.65 15.72
N GLY A 242 -7.77 17.90 14.41
CA GLY A 242 -7.52 19.19 13.79
C GLY A 242 -8.76 20.10 13.74
N PRO A 243 -8.64 21.28 13.12
CA PRO A 243 -9.72 22.25 12.98
C PRO A 243 -10.91 21.67 12.20
N TYR A 244 -12.10 21.65 12.81
CA TYR A 244 -13.33 21.12 12.18
C TYR A 244 -13.25 19.65 11.73
N GLU A 245 -12.24 18.90 12.22
CA GLU A 245 -12.05 17.50 11.86
C GLU A 245 -13.21 16.65 12.39
N ARG A 246 -13.57 15.62 11.62
CA ARG A 246 -14.52 14.59 12.03
C ARG A 246 -13.92 13.22 11.75
N ARG A 247 -14.25 12.25 12.59
CA ARG A 247 -13.89 10.84 12.40
C ARG A 247 -15.11 9.98 12.64
N ILE A 248 -15.36 9.06 11.73
CA ILE A 248 -16.41 8.05 11.88
C ILE A 248 -15.72 6.71 11.92
N LEU A 249 -15.67 6.08 13.09
CA LEU A 249 -15.03 4.79 13.29
C LEU A 249 -16.09 3.69 13.24
N MET A 250 -15.91 2.72 12.35
CA MET A 250 -16.81 1.58 12.17
C MET A 250 -16.01 0.28 11.98
N GLY A 251 -16.71 -0.86 11.92
CA GLY A 251 -16.07 -2.15 11.68
C GLY A 251 -15.24 -2.64 12.87
N PHE A 252 -15.72 -2.38 14.09
CA PHE A 252 -15.06 -2.84 15.31
C PHE A 252 -15.02 -4.37 15.37
N GLU A 253 -13.83 -4.94 15.39
CA GLU A 253 -13.58 -6.38 15.44
C GLU A 253 -12.51 -6.69 16.50
N LEU A 254 -12.70 -7.77 17.26
CA LEU A 254 -11.73 -8.22 18.25
C LEU A 254 -10.89 -9.35 17.68
N LEU A 255 -9.61 -9.08 17.46
CA LEU A 255 -8.61 -10.02 16.97
C LEU A 255 -7.83 -10.58 18.16
N ARG A 256 -7.65 -11.90 18.19
CA ARG A 256 -6.88 -12.57 19.23
C ARG A 256 -5.46 -12.82 18.75
N ASP A 257 -4.48 -12.44 19.56
CA ASP A 257 -3.10 -12.85 19.38
C ASP A 257 -2.98 -14.35 19.63
N GLU A 258 -2.38 -15.05 18.68
CA GLU A 258 -1.99 -16.43 18.87
C GLU A 258 -0.61 -16.49 19.55
N SER A 259 0.01 -17.67 19.59
CA SER A 259 1.33 -17.85 20.22
C SER A 259 2.45 -17.04 19.57
N ASP A 260 2.25 -16.60 18.32
CA ASP A 260 3.20 -15.80 17.53
C ASP A 260 3.31 -14.32 17.99
N GLY A 261 2.33 -13.80 18.72
CA GLY A 261 2.32 -12.40 19.15
C GLY A 261 2.24 -11.40 17.99
N ARG A 262 1.70 -11.80 16.84
CA ARG A 262 1.71 -11.02 15.59
C ARG A 262 1.06 -9.64 15.75
N TYR A 263 -0.08 -9.56 16.42
CA TYR A 263 -0.80 -8.30 16.59
C TYR A 263 -0.12 -7.40 17.63
N ARG A 264 0.55 -7.98 18.63
CA ARG A 264 1.41 -7.23 19.55
C ARG A 264 2.52 -6.50 18.81
N HIS A 265 3.22 -7.20 17.91
CA HIS A 265 4.32 -6.62 17.14
C HIS A 265 3.80 -5.55 16.17
N LEU A 266 2.67 -5.80 15.51
CA LEU A 266 2.01 -4.83 14.65
C LEU A 266 1.66 -3.54 15.41
N VAL A 267 1.00 -3.64 16.57
CA VAL A 267 0.68 -2.46 17.39
C VAL A 267 1.92 -1.68 17.81
N GLN A 268 3.00 -2.38 18.22
CA GLN A 268 4.25 -1.74 18.61
C GLN A 268 4.88 -0.96 17.45
N ALA A 269 4.85 -1.51 16.24
CA ALA A 269 5.41 -0.86 15.05
C ALA A 269 4.55 0.31 14.55
N LEU A 270 3.22 0.16 14.59
CA LEU A 270 2.29 1.22 14.16
C LEU A 270 2.30 2.40 15.14
N GLY A 271 2.42 2.13 16.44
CA GLY A 271 2.44 3.17 17.47
C GLY A 271 1.15 4.00 17.50
N GLY A 272 0.01 3.39 17.17
CA GLY A 272 -1.30 4.05 17.07
C GLY A 272 -1.58 4.78 15.74
N ARG A 273 -0.68 4.71 14.76
CA ARG A 273 -0.93 5.19 13.40
C ARG A 273 -1.89 4.26 12.66
N GLY A 274 -2.75 4.85 11.83
CA GLY A 274 -3.62 4.08 10.93
C GLY A 274 -2.90 3.73 9.63
N VAL A 275 -3.28 2.62 9.02
CA VAL A 275 -2.75 2.12 7.73
C VAL A 275 -3.90 1.83 6.76
N PRO A 276 -3.68 1.85 5.44
CA PRO A 276 -4.75 1.53 4.48
C PRO A 276 -5.32 0.11 4.63
N ASP A 277 -4.47 -0.83 5.01
CA ASP A 277 -4.77 -2.25 5.15
C ASP A 277 -3.92 -2.83 6.30
N LEU A 278 -4.57 -3.36 7.34
CA LEU A 278 -3.86 -3.95 8.48
C LEU A 278 -3.27 -5.32 8.17
N ASP A 279 -3.87 -6.09 7.25
CA ASP A 279 -3.42 -7.44 6.90
C ASP A 279 -2.11 -7.34 6.11
N ALA A 280 -2.04 -6.43 5.14
CA ALA A 280 -0.80 -6.14 4.41
C ALA A 280 0.32 -5.59 5.34
N ALA A 281 -0.03 -4.70 6.28
CA ALA A 281 0.94 -4.18 7.26
C ALA A 281 1.44 -5.27 8.23
N LEU A 282 0.59 -6.26 8.54
CA LEU A 282 0.96 -7.40 9.36
C LEU A 282 1.97 -8.29 8.64
N GLU A 283 1.71 -8.63 7.39
CA GLU A 283 2.61 -9.43 6.54
C GLU A 283 4.01 -8.80 6.49
N GLU A 284 4.09 -7.49 6.22
CA GLU A 284 5.36 -6.75 6.16
C GLU A 284 6.13 -6.83 7.49
N ILE A 285 5.45 -6.73 8.64
CA ILE A 285 6.11 -6.78 9.95
C ILE A 285 6.57 -8.18 10.31
N LEU A 286 5.78 -9.19 9.96
CA LEU A 286 6.06 -10.57 10.26
C LEU A 286 7.31 -11.09 9.53
N VAL A 287 7.61 -10.58 8.34
CA VAL A 287 8.79 -10.99 7.57
C VAL A 287 10.08 -10.22 7.95
N ARG A 288 9.97 -9.06 8.62
CA ARG A 288 11.14 -8.23 9.02
C ARG A 288 12.25 -9.00 9.75
N PRO A 289 11.95 -9.89 10.71
CA PRO A 289 13.00 -10.67 11.38
C PRO A 289 13.89 -11.47 10.43
N VAL A 290 13.35 -11.95 9.30
CA VAL A 290 14.13 -12.65 8.25
C VAL A 290 14.76 -11.66 7.28
N GLN A 291 14.09 -10.57 6.94
CA GLN A 291 14.67 -9.58 6.02
C GLN A 291 15.90 -8.86 6.61
N ILE A 292 15.97 -8.65 7.92
CA ILE A 292 17.12 -8.00 8.58
C ILE A 292 18.44 -8.75 8.30
N PRO A 293 18.57 -10.06 8.56
CA PRO A 293 19.79 -10.79 8.24
C PRO A 293 20.03 -10.85 6.73
N VAL A 294 19.00 -10.96 5.89
CA VAL A 294 19.15 -10.94 4.41
C VAL A 294 19.73 -9.60 3.92
N ARG A 295 19.25 -8.46 4.44
CA ARG A 295 19.82 -7.13 4.17
C ARG A 295 21.29 -7.01 4.60
N GLY A 296 21.79 -7.89 5.46
CA GLY A 296 23.21 -7.96 5.83
C GLY A 296 24.14 -8.49 4.74
N VAL A 297 23.60 -9.20 3.75
CA VAL A 297 24.32 -9.75 2.59
C VAL A 297 23.79 -9.25 1.25
N LEU A 298 22.57 -8.71 1.21
CA LEU A 298 21.91 -8.23 0.01
C LEU A 298 21.58 -6.73 0.18
N HIS A 299 22.58 -5.89 -0.05
CA HIS A 299 22.48 -4.43 -0.02
C HIS A 299 23.40 -3.83 -1.09
N GLY A 300 23.09 -2.64 -1.59
CA GLY A 300 23.72 -2.07 -2.79
C GLY A 300 25.24 -1.95 -2.67
N GLU A 301 25.74 -1.47 -1.52
CA GLU A 301 27.19 -1.33 -1.30
C GLU A 301 27.96 -2.66 -1.42
N LEU A 302 27.42 -3.78 -0.93
CA LEU A 302 28.10 -5.08 -1.03
C LEU A 302 28.03 -5.62 -2.46
N LEU A 303 26.87 -5.51 -3.12
CA LEU A 303 26.71 -5.91 -4.52
C LEU A 303 27.66 -5.12 -5.44
N GLY A 304 27.79 -3.82 -5.24
CA GLY A 304 28.74 -2.98 -5.98
C GLY A 304 30.21 -3.32 -5.68
N ARG A 305 30.57 -3.63 -4.42
CA ARG A 305 31.92 -4.12 -4.08
C ARG A 305 32.23 -5.45 -4.76
N LEU A 306 31.28 -6.38 -4.75
CA LEU A 306 31.41 -7.67 -5.44
C LEU A 306 31.62 -7.48 -6.94
N TRP A 307 30.81 -6.63 -7.58
CA TRP A 307 30.94 -6.31 -9.00
C TRP A 307 32.32 -5.75 -9.38
N ARG A 308 32.83 -4.79 -8.60
CA ARG A 308 34.15 -4.17 -8.83
C ARG A 308 35.32 -5.12 -8.52
N SER A 309 35.12 -6.10 -7.65
CA SER A 309 36.15 -7.10 -7.34
C SER A 309 36.54 -7.97 -8.56
N ARG A 310 35.75 -7.92 -9.64
CA ARG A 310 36.13 -8.54 -10.92
C ARG A 310 37.44 -7.96 -11.46
N ASP A 311 37.80 -6.72 -11.17
CA ASP A 311 39.05 -6.13 -11.66
C ASP A 311 40.17 -6.17 -10.62
N GLU A 312 39.88 -6.67 -9.43
CA GLU A 312 40.84 -6.74 -8.33
C GLU A 312 41.76 -7.97 -8.41
N PRO A 313 42.96 -7.90 -7.78
CA PRO A 313 43.85 -9.05 -7.62
C PRO A 313 43.12 -10.25 -6.99
N VAL A 314 43.52 -11.46 -7.39
CA VAL A 314 42.91 -12.72 -6.94
C VAL A 314 42.86 -12.81 -5.41
N GLU A 315 43.92 -12.36 -4.74
CA GLU A 315 44.01 -12.38 -3.28
C GLU A 315 43.00 -11.45 -2.60
N ALA A 316 42.79 -10.25 -3.15
CA ALA A 316 41.82 -9.28 -2.63
C ALA A 316 40.39 -9.76 -2.87
N ARG A 317 40.12 -10.29 -4.07
CA ARG A 317 38.83 -10.89 -4.42
C ARG A 317 38.51 -12.10 -3.52
N ASN A 318 39.46 -13.01 -3.30
CA ASN A 318 39.24 -14.17 -2.44
C ASN A 318 38.97 -13.76 -0.98
N ALA A 319 39.66 -12.73 -0.48
CA ALA A 319 39.38 -12.21 0.87
C ALA A 319 37.95 -11.64 0.99
N LEU A 320 37.44 -10.97 -0.05
CA LEU A 320 36.05 -10.51 -0.10
C LEU A 320 35.06 -11.68 -0.16
N LEU A 321 35.37 -12.71 -0.95
CA LEU A 321 34.52 -13.90 -1.06
C LEU A 321 34.45 -14.69 0.25
N ASP A 322 35.57 -14.82 0.97
CA ASP A 322 35.61 -15.44 2.30
C ASP A 322 34.80 -14.62 3.32
N GLU A 323 34.84 -13.28 3.22
CA GLU A 323 33.99 -12.38 4.02
C GLU A 323 32.49 -12.64 3.75
N VAL A 324 32.12 -12.74 2.48
CA VAL A 324 30.73 -12.97 2.06
C VAL A 324 30.23 -14.36 2.46
N GLU A 325 31.05 -15.40 2.32
CA GLU A 325 30.72 -16.75 2.80
C GLU A 325 30.44 -16.74 4.30
N ALA A 326 31.30 -16.10 5.10
CA ALA A 326 31.12 -16.00 6.54
C ALA A 326 29.86 -15.21 6.93
N ARG A 327 29.54 -14.12 6.20
CA ARG A 327 28.30 -13.35 6.42
C ARG A 327 27.06 -14.15 6.03
N THR A 328 27.11 -14.92 4.94
CA THR A 328 26.01 -15.78 4.48
C THR A 328 25.71 -16.86 5.50
N ARG A 329 26.74 -17.56 6.01
CA ARG A 329 26.57 -18.55 7.08
C ARG A 329 25.94 -17.94 8.33
N ARG A 330 26.35 -16.71 8.69
CA ARG A 330 25.77 -15.98 9.82
C ARG A 330 24.30 -15.61 9.57
N MET A 331 23.96 -15.12 8.38
CA MET A 331 22.58 -14.82 7.97
C MET A 331 21.70 -16.07 8.16
N LEU A 332 22.12 -17.21 7.63
CA LEU A 332 21.35 -18.46 7.73
C LEU A 332 21.19 -18.92 9.19
N GLY A 333 22.24 -18.81 10.00
CA GLY A 333 22.17 -19.13 11.44
C GLY A 333 21.28 -18.17 12.25
N GLU A 334 21.10 -16.93 11.80
CA GLU A 334 20.14 -15.96 12.37
C GLU A 334 18.70 -16.24 11.90
N ILE A 335 18.51 -16.76 10.67
CA ILE A 335 17.20 -17.16 10.13
C ILE A 335 16.71 -18.48 10.73
N ARG A 336 17.58 -19.46 10.96
CA ARG A 336 17.22 -20.80 11.47
C ARG A 336 16.26 -20.80 12.67
N PRO A 337 16.50 -20.06 13.77
CA PRO A 337 15.57 -20.05 14.91
C PRO A 337 14.19 -19.47 14.55
N LEU A 338 14.07 -18.68 13.49
CA LEU A 338 12.82 -18.06 13.06
C LEU A 338 11.90 -19.02 12.30
N LEU A 339 12.42 -20.16 11.79
CA LEU A 339 11.72 -21.13 10.94
C LEU A 339 10.59 -21.92 11.64
N GLY A 340 10.19 -21.51 12.85
CA GLY A 340 9.01 -22.01 13.57
C GLY A 340 8.37 -21.01 14.56
N ASP A 341 8.89 -19.78 14.65
CA ASP A 341 8.51 -18.79 15.67
C ASP A 341 7.41 -17.80 15.18
N GLY A 342 6.47 -18.29 14.37
CA GLY A 342 5.38 -17.46 13.81
C GLY A 342 5.79 -16.54 12.66
N THR A 343 7.03 -16.64 12.19
CA THR A 343 7.45 -16.04 10.92
C THR A 343 6.80 -16.82 9.77
N PRO A 344 6.22 -16.15 8.75
CA PRO A 344 5.69 -16.81 7.56
C PRO A 344 6.74 -17.75 6.97
N SER A 345 6.35 -18.99 6.69
CA SER A 345 7.22 -20.02 6.13
C SER A 345 6.42 -20.95 5.23
N LEU A 346 7.08 -21.89 4.58
CA LEU A 346 6.43 -22.87 3.69
C LEU A 346 5.54 -23.89 4.43
N GLY A 347 5.41 -23.81 5.77
CA GLY A 347 4.70 -24.82 6.57
C GLY A 347 5.40 -26.19 6.60
N LEU A 348 6.66 -26.23 6.19
CA LEU A 348 7.53 -27.40 6.19
C LEU A 348 8.47 -27.36 7.41
N GLU A 349 8.83 -28.52 7.95
CA GLU A 349 9.88 -28.60 8.96
C GLU A 349 11.24 -28.24 8.32
N SER A 350 11.99 -27.37 8.99
CA SER A 350 13.34 -27.00 8.56
C SER A 350 14.32 -28.15 8.85
N GLU A 351 15.12 -28.52 7.85
CA GLU A 351 16.28 -29.42 7.99
C GLU A 351 17.59 -28.65 8.23
N ALA A 352 17.53 -27.31 8.31
CA ALA A 352 18.69 -26.45 8.51
C ALA A 352 19.50 -26.80 9.77
N ASP A 353 20.77 -27.15 9.56
CA ASP A 353 21.79 -27.31 10.58
C ASP A 353 23.08 -26.57 10.18
N GLY A 354 24.09 -26.60 11.06
CA GLY A 354 25.35 -25.88 10.81
C GLY A 354 26.16 -26.40 9.62
N GLU A 355 25.95 -27.65 9.20
CA GLU A 355 26.64 -28.26 8.06
C GLU A 355 25.98 -27.80 6.75
N LEU A 356 24.66 -27.89 6.67
CA LEU A 356 23.88 -27.38 5.54
C LEU A 356 24.02 -25.85 5.37
N GLU A 357 24.04 -25.09 6.47
CA GLU A 357 24.31 -23.65 6.46
C GLU A 357 25.70 -23.33 5.87
N ALA A 358 26.69 -24.17 6.13
CA ALA A 358 28.03 -24.01 5.58
C ALA A 358 28.09 -24.38 4.09
N ASP A 359 27.40 -25.44 3.68
CA ASP A 359 27.31 -25.87 2.29
C ASP A 359 26.61 -24.82 1.43
N VAL A 360 25.48 -24.27 1.89
CA VAL A 360 24.76 -23.19 1.17
C VAL A 360 25.64 -21.95 1.08
N ALA A 361 26.37 -21.58 2.13
CA ALA A 361 27.28 -20.44 2.08
C ALA A 361 28.44 -20.65 1.08
N ALA A 362 29.00 -21.86 1.02
CA ALA A 362 30.03 -22.22 0.04
C ALA A 362 29.49 -22.19 -1.40
N GLU A 363 28.25 -22.64 -1.61
CA GLU A 363 27.57 -22.54 -2.92
C GLU A 363 27.37 -21.09 -3.36
N VAL A 364 26.98 -20.20 -2.44
CA VAL A 364 26.89 -18.76 -2.71
C VAL A 364 28.24 -18.19 -3.11
N ARG A 365 29.32 -18.57 -2.41
CA ARG A 365 30.70 -18.17 -2.75
C ARG A 365 31.07 -18.59 -4.17
N GLU A 366 30.84 -19.85 -4.52
CA GLU A 366 31.11 -20.40 -5.85
C GLU A 366 30.24 -19.72 -6.93
N GLY A 367 28.96 -19.51 -6.66
CA GLY A 367 28.04 -18.82 -7.57
C GLY A 367 28.49 -17.40 -7.88
N ILE A 368 28.98 -16.66 -6.88
CA ILE A 368 29.54 -15.31 -7.07
C ILE A 368 30.81 -15.39 -7.94
N GLU A 369 31.70 -16.35 -7.70
CA GLU A 369 32.89 -16.57 -8.54
C GLU A 369 32.49 -16.82 -10.01
N ASN A 370 31.48 -17.64 -10.25
CA ASN A 370 30.95 -17.93 -11.59
C ASN A 370 30.34 -16.69 -12.26
N VAL A 371 29.59 -15.87 -11.53
CA VAL A 371 29.06 -14.58 -12.04
C VAL A 371 30.20 -13.66 -12.47
N LEU A 372 31.23 -13.49 -11.63
CA LEU A 372 32.37 -12.61 -11.95
C LEU A 372 33.21 -13.15 -13.11
N ALA A 373 33.35 -14.48 -13.22
CA ALA A 373 34.03 -15.12 -14.35
C ALA A 373 33.25 -14.93 -15.65
N LEU A 374 31.93 -15.11 -15.61
CA LEU A 374 31.04 -14.89 -16.74
C LEU A 374 31.11 -13.44 -17.25
N ALA A 375 31.05 -12.47 -16.35
CA ALA A 375 31.16 -11.05 -16.68
C ALA A 375 32.46 -10.74 -17.44
N ARG A 376 33.60 -11.22 -16.92
CA ARG A 376 34.90 -11.04 -17.60
C ARG A 376 34.98 -11.69 -18.97
N ARG A 377 34.33 -12.85 -19.17
CA ARG A 377 34.27 -13.51 -20.50
C ARG A 377 33.49 -12.64 -21.48
N ARG A 378 32.30 -12.20 -21.09
CA ARG A 378 31.43 -11.36 -21.94
C ARG A 378 32.06 -10.01 -22.27
N GLU A 379 32.75 -9.37 -21.32
CA GLU A 379 33.51 -8.13 -21.55
C GLU A 379 34.67 -8.32 -22.53
N LYS A 380 35.35 -9.48 -22.45
CA LYS A 380 36.46 -9.82 -23.36
C LYS A 380 35.96 -10.09 -24.78
N ASP A 381 34.82 -10.76 -24.91
CA ASP A 381 34.21 -11.12 -26.20
C ASP A 381 33.57 -9.91 -26.91
N ALA A 382 33.16 -8.89 -26.15
CA ALA A 382 32.67 -7.61 -26.70
C ALA A 382 33.77 -6.77 -27.42
N GLY A 383 35.06 -7.05 -27.16
CA GLY A 383 36.19 -6.32 -27.75
C GLY A 383 36.34 -4.86 -27.26
N PRO A 384 37.47 -4.18 -27.53
CA PRO A 384 37.61 -2.77 -27.16
C PRO A 384 36.68 -1.91 -28.02
N GLU A 385 35.76 -1.18 -27.39
CA GLU A 385 34.92 -0.18 -28.05
C GLU A 385 35.77 0.76 -28.93
N VAL A 386 35.29 0.99 -30.15
CA VAL A 386 35.85 2.00 -31.06
C VAL A 386 35.62 3.37 -30.44
N ALA A 387 36.62 3.87 -29.72
CA ALA A 387 36.68 5.25 -29.31
C ALA A 387 36.72 6.17 -30.54
N GLY A 388 35.67 6.98 -30.68
CA GLY A 388 35.68 8.20 -31.50
C GLY A 388 35.27 8.02 -32.95
N THR A 389 33.96 8.11 -33.22
CA THR A 389 33.53 8.69 -34.49
C THR A 389 33.54 10.21 -34.31
N GLU A 390 34.41 10.90 -35.03
CA GLU A 390 34.45 12.37 -35.09
C GLU A 390 33.06 12.94 -35.43
N PRO A 391 32.65 14.09 -34.86
CA PRO A 391 31.40 14.73 -35.24
C PRO A 391 31.48 15.26 -36.68
N ASP A 392 30.49 14.90 -37.49
CA ASP A 392 30.24 15.42 -38.83
C ASP A 392 30.10 16.96 -38.81
N PRO A 393 30.91 17.73 -39.56
CA PRO A 393 30.98 19.19 -39.45
C PRO A 393 29.91 19.92 -40.28
N LEU A 394 28.67 19.45 -40.28
CA LEU A 394 27.58 20.03 -41.09
C LEU A 394 26.27 20.17 -40.31
N ALA A 395 26.27 21.02 -39.28
CA ALA A 395 25.05 21.66 -38.78
C ALA A 395 25.39 22.96 -38.04
N ALA A 396 26.03 23.90 -38.72
CA ALA A 396 26.14 25.28 -38.27
C ALA A 396 25.32 26.18 -39.20
N GLY A 397 24.18 26.63 -38.69
CA GLY A 397 23.31 27.61 -39.34
C GLY A 397 22.01 27.76 -38.57
N ASP A 398 22.01 28.52 -37.49
CA ASP A 398 21.59 29.93 -37.54
C ASP A 398 21.72 30.56 -36.15
N GLU A 399 22.21 31.79 -36.15
CA GLU A 399 22.40 32.63 -34.97
C GLU A 399 21.05 33.10 -34.41
N ALA A 400 20.89 33.09 -33.09
CA ALA A 400 20.06 34.03 -32.38
C ALA A 400 20.67 34.34 -31.01
N GLU A 401 21.15 35.58 -30.90
CA GLU A 401 21.64 36.27 -29.71
C GLU A 401 20.59 36.24 -28.57
N ASP A 402 21.03 36.05 -27.32
CA ASP A 402 21.23 37.13 -26.35
C ASP A 402 21.09 36.65 -24.89
N GLY A 403 21.89 37.24 -24.01
CA GLY A 403 21.47 37.51 -22.62
C GLY A 403 22.08 36.67 -21.50
N VAL A 404 23.33 37.00 -21.13
CA VAL A 404 23.91 36.69 -19.82
C VAL A 404 23.24 37.54 -18.75
N ALA A 405 22.71 36.94 -17.68
CA ALA A 405 22.54 37.61 -16.39
C ALA A 405 22.51 36.61 -15.21
N GLU A 406 23.59 36.67 -14.44
CA GLU A 406 23.68 36.61 -12.97
C GLU A 406 22.85 35.58 -12.18
N ARG A 407 23.60 34.62 -11.62
CA ARG A 407 23.25 33.90 -10.39
C ARG A 407 23.40 34.83 -9.20
N ASP A 408 22.38 34.91 -8.36
CA ASP A 408 22.63 35.17 -6.94
C ASP A 408 21.56 34.57 -6.00
N ALA A 409 22.12 34.06 -4.90
CA ALA A 409 21.55 33.86 -3.56
C ALA A 409 20.46 32.80 -3.28
N ALA A 410 20.86 31.92 -2.35
CA ALA A 410 20.09 30.93 -1.60
C ALA A 410 19.04 31.52 -0.64
N VAL A 411 17.96 30.76 -0.38
CA VAL A 411 17.23 30.74 0.89
C VAL A 411 16.74 29.31 1.19
N THR A 412 16.90 28.92 2.45
CA THR A 412 16.65 27.60 3.05
C THR A 412 15.24 27.48 3.67
N VAL A 413 14.58 26.31 3.45
CA VAL A 413 13.74 25.48 4.37
C VAL A 413 12.33 26.01 4.75
N PRO A 414 11.28 25.22 5.14
CA PRO A 414 11.05 23.75 5.20
C PRO A 414 9.78 23.29 4.43
N GLY A 415 9.50 21.97 4.45
CA GLY A 415 8.44 21.32 3.69
C GLY A 415 7.00 21.45 4.20
N SER A 416 6.08 21.04 3.31
CA SER A 416 4.71 20.67 3.64
C SER A 416 4.19 19.69 2.60
N VAL A 417 3.60 18.62 3.13
CA VAL A 417 2.76 17.61 2.47
C VAL A 417 1.72 18.26 1.56
N VAL A 418 1.63 17.80 0.30
CA VAL A 418 0.53 18.13 -0.62
C VAL A 418 -0.11 16.84 -1.10
N ALA A 419 -1.38 16.66 -0.75
CA ALA A 419 -2.29 15.65 -1.29
C ALA A 419 -2.84 16.12 -2.66
N PRO A 420 -3.31 15.19 -3.52
CA PRO A 420 -3.45 15.42 -4.95
C PRO A 420 -4.73 16.19 -5.30
N GLY A 421 -4.63 17.12 -6.25
CA GLY A 421 -5.74 17.92 -6.75
C GLY A 421 -5.83 17.90 -8.27
N HIS A 422 -6.97 17.41 -8.76
CA HIS A 422 -7.66 17.74 -10.02
C HIS A 422 -6.98 17.47 -11.37
N LEU A 423 -7.52 16.46 -12.06
CA LEU A 423 -7.59 16.36 -13.52
C LEU A 423 -8.72 17.28 -14.04
N PRO A 424 -8.52 17.97 -15.18
CA PRO A 424 -9.60 18.33 -16.08
C PRO A 424 -9.51 17.55 -17.41
N GLY A 425 -10.62 16.90 -17.75
CA GLY A 425 -11.30 17.01 -19.05
C GLY A 425 -10.52 16.71 -20.33
N ASP A 426 -10.83 15.53 -20.87
CA ASP A 426 -10.63 15.02 -22.23
C ASP A 426 -10.91 16.06 -23.35
N GLU A 427 -9.86 16.40 -24.12
CA GLU A 427 -9.98 16.90 -25.49
C GLU A 427 -9.02 16.10 -26.38
N THR A 428 -9.59 15.44 -27.39
CA THR A 428 -8.93 14.68 -28.44
C THR A 428 -7.79 15.46 -29.10
N ALA A 429 -6.54 15.04 -28.92
CA ALA A 429 -5.38 15.48 -29.68
C ALA A 429 -4.45 14.30 -29.95
N GLY A 430 -3.94 14.22 -31.18
CA GLY A 430 -3.19 13.09 -31.72
C GLY A 430 -1.97 12.70 -30.89
N TYR A 431 -1.73 11.39 -30.87
CA TYR A 431 -0.53 10.72 -30.37
C TYR A 431 0.70 11.15 -31.19
N GLU A 432 1.28 12.30 -30.84
CA GLU A 432 2.68 12.60 -31.10
C GLU A 432 3.50 12.06 -29.93
N THR A 433 4.25 10.98 -30.19
CA THR A 433 5.28 10.45 -29.31
C THR A 433 6.33 11.52 -29.06
N ALA A 434 6.19 12.25 -27.94
CA ALA A 434 7.24 13.08 -27.39
C ALA A 434 8.41 12.18 -26.99
N GLY A 435 9.48 12.23 -27.78
CA GLY A 435 10.74 11.56 -27.48
C GLY A 435 11.32 12.12 -26.18
N TYR A 436 11.18 11.34 -25.11
CA TYR A 436 12.06 11.45 -23.95
C TYR A 436 13.36 10.75 -24.33
N GLU A 437 14.35 11.53 -24.79
CA GLU A 437 15.74 11.08 -24.77
C GLU A 437 16.19 11.03 -23.31
N THR A 438 15.95 9.89 -22.65
CA THR A 438 16.74 9.51 -21.48
C THR A 438 18.11 9.13 -21.99
N SER A 439 19.12 9.94 -21.69
CA SER A 439 20.53 9.52 -21.77
C SER A 439 20.74 8.42 -20.73
N VAL A 440 20.44 7.17 -21.10
CA VAL A 440 20.73 5.99 -20.30
C VAL A 440 22.25 5.78 -20.38
N ASP A 441 22.91 5.83 -19.23
CA ASP A 441 24.29 5.40 -19.12
C ASP A 441 24.32 3.88 -19.27
N GLU A 442 24.63 3.40 -20.48
CA GLU A 442 24.62 1.96 -20.84
C GLU A 442 25.49 1.14 -19.86
N THR A 443 26.50 1.75 -19.24
CA THR A 443 27.38 1.10 -18.24
C THR A 443 26.71 0.87 -16.89
N ALA A 444 25.83 1.78 -16.44
CA ALA A 444 25.03 1.63 -15.24
C ALA A 444 23.91 0.59 -15.44
N ASP A 445 23.46 0.44 -16.70
CA ASP A 445 22.47 -0.54 -17.10
C ASP A 445 23.03 -1.98 -17.15
N ASP A 446 24.36 -2.13 -17.26
CA ASP A 446 25.05 -3.40 -17.06
C ASP A 446 25.32 -3.70 -15.57
N GLU A 447 25.87 -2.74 -14.79
CA GLU A 447 26.24 -2.98 -13.38
C GLU A 447 25.07 -3.51 -12.55
N ALA A 448 23.87 -2.92 -12.66
CA ALA A 448 22.75 -3.39 -11.87
C ALA A 448 22.06 -4.66 -12.42
N ARG A 449 22.26 -5.02 -13.69
CA ARG A 449 21.84 -6.32 -14.22
C ARG A 449 22.71 -7.44 -13.62
N TRP A 450 24.01 -7.18 -13.50
CA TRP A 450 24.93 -8.06 -12.76
C TRP A 450 24.65 -8.09 -11.25
N ALA A 451 24.23 -6.97 -10.66
CA ALA A 451 23.76 -6.96 -9.28
C ALA A 451 22.50 -7.81 -9.09
N GLY A 452 21.60 -7.85 -10.08
CA GLY A 452 20.49 -8.81 -10.15
C GLY A 452 20.97 -10.26 -10.10
N LEU A 453 21.94 -10.66 -10.94
CA LEU A 453 22.51 -12.01 -10.90
C LEU A 453 23.19 -12.34 -9.55
N LEU A 454 23.90 -11.38 -8.94
CA LEU A 454 24.47 -11.57 -7.61
C LEU A 454 23.38 -11.78 -6.55
N ALA A 455 22.30 -10.99 -6.58
CA ALA A 455 21.15 -11.19 -5.72
C ALA A 455 20.49 -12.55 -5.94
N TRP A 456 20.37 -13.00 -7.19
CA TRP A 456 19.90 -14.34 -7.53
C TRP A 456 20.75 -15.45 -6.90
N VAL A 457 22.09 -15.33 -6.93
CA VAL A 457 22.99 -16.31 -6.27
C VAL A 457 22.71 -16.41 -4.77
N PHE A 458 22.51 -15.28 -4.07
CA PHE A 458 22.22 -15.30 -2.63
C PHE A 458 20.91 -16.01 -2.29
N LEU A 459 19.92 -15.95 -3.17
CA LEU A 459 18.55 -16.39 -2.90
C LEU A 459 18.23 -17.79 -3.43
N ARG A 460 18.90 -18.23 -4.50
CA ARG A 460 18.53 -19.45 -5.24
C ARG A 460 18.59 -20.75 -4.44
N SER A 461 19.40 -20.80 -3.38
CA SER A 461 19.64 -22.00 -2.57
C SER A 461 18.89 -22.00 -1.22
N LEU A 462 18.08 -20.99 -0.93
CA LEU A 462 17.33 -20.88 0.35
C LEU A 462 16.38 -22.06 0.60
N GLY A 463 15.78 -22.60 -0.45
CA GLY A 463 14.86 -23.74 -0.40
C GLY A 463 15.50 -25.02 0.14
N ARG A 464 16.82 -25.15 0.06
CA ARG A 464 17.56 -26.29 0.63
C ARG A 464 17.40 -26.41 2.14
N LEU A 465 17.12 -25.30 2.84
CA LEU A 465 16.89 -25.29 4.29
C LEU A 465 15.71 -26.16 4.74
N PHE A 466 14.82 -26.55 3.81
CA PHE A 466 13.63 -27.35 4.08
C PHE A 466 13.71 -28.77 3.49
N GLY A 467 14.88 -29.20 2.99
CA GLY A 467 15.08 -30.53 2.40
C GLY A 467 14.35 -30.74 1.06
N GLY A 468 14.11 -32.01 0.69
CA GLY A 468 13.27 -32.43 -0.45
C GLY A 468 13.88 -32.30 -1.86
N GLU A 469 13.18 -32.84 -2.87
CA GLU A 469 13.67 -32.93 -4.26
C GLU A 469 13.53 -31.62 -5.06
N ASP A 470 12.72 -30.66 -4.62
CA ASP A 470 12.45 -29.41 -5.35
C ASP A 470 12.86 -28.16 -4.56
N ALA A 471 14.17 -27.99 -4.37
CA ALA A 471 14.73 -26.80 -3.75
C ALA A 471 14.49 -25.51 -4.57
N PRO A 472 14.54 -25.51 -5.92
CA PRO A 472 14.26 -24.31 -6.72
C PRO A 472 12.88 -23.70 -6.50
N ALA A 473 11.81 -24.51 -6.55
CA ALA A 473 10.46 -24.01 -6.33
C ALA A 473 10.29 -23.45 -4.91
N ARG A 474 10.92 -24.09 -3.92
CA ARG A 474 10.91 -23.63 -2.52
C ARG A 474 11.66 -22.31 -2.35
N SER A 475 12.82 -22.15 -2.98
CA SER A 475 13.56 -20.88 -2.96
C SER A 475 12.71 -19.75 -3.57
N ARG A 476 12.05 -20.01 -4.70
CA ARG A 476 11.14 -19.04 -5.36
C ARG A 476 9.98 -18.66 -4.42
N ALA A 477 9.36 -19.66 -3.79
CA ALA A 477 8.27 -19.43 -2.83
C ALA A 477 8.75 -18.67 -1.58
N LEU A 478 9.96 -18.93 -1.07
CA LEU A 478 10.52 -18.19 0.08
C LEU A 478 10.79 -16.71 -0.25
N VAL A 479 11.24 -16.41 -1.47
CA VAL A 479 11.40 -15.01 -1.91
C VAL A 479 10.08 -14.26 -1.85
N GLU A 480 8.98 -14.89 -2.22
CA GLU A 480 7.64 -14.30 -2.10
C GLU A 480 7.16 -14.23 -0.64
N VAL A 481 7.19 -15.34 0.09
CA VAL A 481 6.70 -15.43 1.48
C VAL A 481 7.46 -14.49 2.43
N TRP A 482 8.74 -14.24 2.19
CA TRP A 482 9.55 -13.31 2.98
C TRP A 482 9.67 -11.92 2.34
N MET A 483 9.00 -11.68 1.22
CA MET A 483 9.03 -10.44 0.45
C MET A 483 10.47 -9.98 0.16
N LEU A 484 11.34 -10.91 -0.24
CA LEU A 484 12.75 -10.62 -0.51
C LEU A 484 12.95 -9.89 -1.83
N ASP A 485 11.95 -9.90 -2.71
CA ASP A 485 11.88 -9.06 -3.91
C ASP A 485 11.99 -7.57 -3.55
N HIS A 486 11.38 -7.11 -2.45
CA HIS A 486 11.57 -5.74 -1.96
C HIS A 486 12.99 -5.48 -1.46
N VAL A 487 13.64 -6.47 -0.85
CA VAL A 487 15.05 -6.35 -0.42
C VAL A 487 15.97 -6.23 -1.64
N VAL A 488 15.68 -6.97 -2.71
CA VAL A 488 16.39 -6.86 -3.99
C VAL A 488 16.13 -5.50 -4.64
N GLU A 489 14.88 -5.04 -4.71
CA GLU A 489 14.51 -3.72 -5.23
C GLU A 489 15.26 -2.60 -4.50
N GLU A 490 15.25 -2.62 -3.16
CA GLU A 490 15.98 -1.66 -2.32
C GLU A 490 17.49 -1.64 -2.66
N ALA A 491 18.12 -2.81 -2.73
CA ALA A 491 19.55 -2.91 -3.03
C ALA A 491 19.91 -2.40 -4.43
N LEU A 492 19.04 -2.61 -5.43
CA LEU A 492 19.22 -2.09 -6.78
C LEU A 492 19.02 -0.57 -6.85
N VAL A 493 18.06 -0.02 -6.10
CA VAL A 493 17.84 1.42 -5.97
C VAL A 493 19.04 2.10 -5.28
N GLU A 494 19.62 1.48 -4.26
CA GLU A 494 20.86 1.94 -3.62
C GLU A 494 22.05 2.03 -4.60
N LEU A 495 22.06 1.17 -5.63
CA LEU A 495 23.03 1.21 -6.73
C LEU A 495 22.71 2.24 -7.83
N GLY A 496 21.63 3.02 -7.66
CA GLY A 496 21.26 4.10 -8.56
C GLY A 496 20.23 3.74 -9.63
N ARG A 497 19.61 2.55 -9.59
CA ARG A 497 18.48 2.21 -10.48
C ARG A 497 17.24 3.00 -10.11
N ASP A 498 16.44 3.34 -11.11
CA ASP A 498 15.09 3.83 -10.86
C ASP A 498 14.19 2.70 -10.33
N SER A 499 13.18 3.06 -9.54
CA SER A 499 12.31 2.08 -8.87
C SER A 499 11.55 1.15 -9.84
N ARG A 500 11.23 1.60 -11.06
CA ARG A 500 10.50 0.76 -12.03
C ARG A 500 11.41 -0.32 -12.59
N SER A 501 12.63 0.04 -12.96
CA SER A 501 13.63 -0.91 -13.45
C SER A 501 14.07 -1.87 -12.35
N ALA A 502 14.29 -1.38 -11.13
CA ALA A 502 14.63 -2.22 -9.98
C ALA A 502 13.56 -3.28 -9.68
N ARG A 503 12.27 -2.93 -9.75
CA ARG A 503 11.16 -3.89 -9.61
C ARG A 503 11.16 -4.96 -10.69
N ARG A 504 11.39 -4.56 -11.94
CA ARG A 504 11.42 -5.49 -13.07
C ARG A 504 12.56 -6.49 -12.93
N GLU A 505 13.73 -6.02 -12.48
CA GLU A 505 14.89 -6.86 -12.25
C GLU A 505 14.69 -7.78 -11.02
N ALA A 506 14.09 -7.28 -9.94
CA ALA A 506 13.74 -8.11 -8.78
C ALA A 506 12.73 -9.22 -9.16
N ALA A 507 11.77 -8.92 -10.03
CA ALA A 507 10.87 -9.92 -10.59
C ALA A 507 11.62 -10.95 -11.46
N ALA A 508 12.61 -10.52 -12.25
CA ALA A 508 13.49 -11.42 -12.99
C ALA A 508 14.25 -12.36 -12.03
N VAL A 509 14.88 -11.81 -10.98
CA VAL A 509 15.58 -12.58 -9.95
C VAL A 509 14.67 -13.68 -9.38
N ARG A 510 13.43 -13.35 -8.99
CA ARG A 510 12.48 -14.32 -8.46
C ARG A 510 12.11 -15.41 -9.47
N LEU A 511 11.77 -15.01 -10.71
CA LEU A 511 11.42 -15.95 -11.78
C LEU A 511 12.56 -16.93 -12.03
N PHE A 512 13.79 -16.42 -12.17
CA PHE A 512 14.95 -17.21 -12.53
C PHE A 512 15.50 -18.09 -11.40
N ILE A 513 15.06 -17.89 -10.15
CA ILE A 513 15.28 -18.90 -9.10
C ILE A 513 14.53 -20.19 -9.43
N GLY A 514 13.31 -20.11 -9.96
CA GLY A 514 12.57 -21.29 -10.42
C GLY A 514 13.20 -21.96 -11.64
N PHE A 515 13.83 -21.16 -12.50
CA PHE A 515 14.51 -21.65 -13.72
C PHE A 515 15.96 -22.05 -13.48
N GLN A 516 16.46 -22.07 -12.23
CA GLN A 516 17.90 -22.23 -11.97
C GLN A 516 18.53 -23.53 -12.52
N GLU A 517 17.71 -24.52 -12.86
CA GLU A 517 18.14 -25.79 -13.45
C GLU A 517 17.49 -26.09 -14.81
N TRP A 518 16.92 -25.08 -15.50
CA TRP A 518 16.14 -25.27 -16.74
C TRP A 518 16.91 -26.07 -17.82
N TYR A 519 18.22 -25.82 -17.93
CA TYR A 519 19.11 -26.45 -18.90
C TYR A 519 19.45 -27.92 -18.58
N ARG A 520 19.26 -28.38 -17.32
CA ARG A 520 19.48 -29.78 -16.92
C ARG A 520 18.32 -30.68 -17.34
N HIS A 521 17.17 -30.08 -17.60
CA HIS A 521 15.91 -30.75 -17.91
C HIS A 521 15.57 -30.72 -19.40
N VAL A 522 16.53 -30.34 -20.25
CA VAL A 522 16.39 -30.40 -21.71
C VAL A 522 16.62 -31.86 -22.14
N GLU A 523 15.53 -32.58 -22.40
CA GLU A 523 15.60 -33.93 -22.95
C GLU A 523 16.00 -33.90 -24.44
N ALA A 524 16.46 -35.03 -24.99
CA ALA A 524 16.92 -35.11 -26.37
C ALA A 524 15.83 -34.78 -27.41
N ASP A 525 14.56 -34.85 -27.04
CA ASP A 525 13.40 -34.56 -27.88
C ASP A 525 12.79 -33.16 -27.61
N ASP A 526 13.32 -32.41 -26.63
CA ASP A 526 12.84 -31.05 -26.35
C ASP A 526 13.32 -30.06 -27.42
N THR A 527 12.38 -29.28 -27.93
CA THR A 527 12.63 -28.17 -28.86
C THR A 527 12.53 -26.84 -28.12
N ALA A 528 13.14 -25.78 -28.64
CA ALA A 528 12.95 -24.44 -28.09
C ALA A 528 11.46 -24.04 -28.03
N GLY A 529 10.67 -24.48 -29.02
CA GLY A 529 9.22 -24.31 -29.06
C GLY A 529 8.47 -25.01 -27.94
N SER A 530 8.77 -26.29 -27.67
CA SER A 530 8.10 -27.05 -26.60
C SER A 530 8.45 -26.51 -25.21
N LEU A 531 9.70 -26.11 -24.99
CA LEU A 531 10.13 -25.46 -23.76
C LEU A 531 9.40 -24.13 -23.55
N LEU A 532 9.39 -23.24 -24.54
CA LEU A 532 8.69 -21.96 -24.45
C LEU A 532 7.18 -22.15 -24.24
N ALA A 533 6.54 -23.08 -24.95
CA ALA A 533 5.14 -23.39 -24.77
C ALA A 533 4.84 -23.85 -23.33
N SER A 534 5.73 -24.64 -22.73
CA SER A 534 5.59 -25.05 -21.32
C SER A 534 5.75 -23.88 -20.35
N TRP A 535 6.67 -22.96 -20.62
CA TRP A 535 6.91 -21.79 -19.76
C TRP A 535 5.78 -20.79 -19.82
N LEU A 536 5.12 -20.62 -20.97
CA LEU A 536 3.94 -19.77 -21.12
C LEU A 536 2.70 -20.28 -20.36
N LEU A 537 2.74 -21.49 -19.78
CA LEU A 537 1.70 -21.97 -18.86
C LEU A 537 1.90 -21.42 -17.43
N ASP A 538 3.06 -20.85 -17.11
CA ASP A 538 3.33 -20.18 -15.83
C ASP A 538 2.90 -18.70 -15.94
N ASP A 539 1.88 -18.32 -15.17
CA ASP A 539 1.35 -16.95 -15.12
C ASP A 539 2.46 -15.90 -14.81
N GLU A 540 3.50 -16.26 -14.07
CA GLU A 540 4.62 -15.34 -13.80
C GLU A 540 5.48 -15.10 -15.04
N VAL A 541 5.63 -16.09 -15.93
CA VAL A 541 6.35 -15.92 -17.20
C VAL A 541 5.54 -15.00 -18.12
N GLU A 542 4.21 -15.20 -18.23
CA GLU A 542 3.36 -14.29 -19.02
C GLU A 542 3.40 -12.86 -18.47
N ALA A 543 3.30 -12.70 -17.15
CA ALA A 543 3.40 -11.40 -16.49
C ALA A 543 4.78 -10.73 -16.71
N PHE A 544 5.86 -11.51 -16.61
CA PHE A 544 7.22 -11.04 -16.86
C PHE A 544 7.39 -10.54 -18.30
N LEU A 545 6.94 -11.34 -19.27
CA LEU A 545 6.92 -10.99 -20.70
C LEU A 545 5.99 -9.80 -21.01
N GLY A 546 5.06 -9.48 -20.10
CA GLY A 546 4.06 -8.43 -20.29
C GLY A 546 3.09 -8.79 -21.40
N VAL A 547 2.66 -10.06 -21.41
CA VAL A 547 1.65 -10.55 -22.34
C VAL A 547 0.35 -9.79 -22.12
N HIS A 548 -0.21 -9.24 -23.18
CA HIS A 548 -1.49 -8.54 -23.15
C HIS A 548 -2.28 -8.77 -24.43
N GLU A 549 -3.60 -8.73 -24.32
CA GLU A 549 -4.50 -8.90 -25.45
C GLU A 549 -4.91 -7.56 -26.05
N HIS A 550 -4.75 -7.43 -27.36
CA HIS A 550 -5.25 -6.29 -28.13
C HIS A 550 -5.81 -6.77 -29.47
N GLY A 551 -7.13 -6.64 -29.64
CA GLY A 551 -7.82 -7.02 -30.88
C GLY A 551 -7.74 -8.52 -31.16
N ASP A 552 -8.01 -9.36 -30.15
CA ASP A 552 -7.93 -10.83 -30.20
C ASP A 552 -6.54 -11.39 -30.54
N VAL A 553 -5.48 -10.59 -30.36
CA VAL A 553 -4.07 -10.99 -30.54
C VAL A 553 -3.33 -10.80 -29.23
N ARG A 554 -2.56 -11.82 -28.82
CA ARG A 554 -1.65 -11.76 -27.66
C ARG A 554 -0.28 -11.22 -28.07
N TRP A 555 0.13 -10.13 -27.45
CA TRP A 555 1.40 -9.45 -27.68
C TRP A 555 2.29 -9.58 -26.46
N TYR A 556 3.59 -9.81 -26.66
CA TYR A 556 4.59 -9.75 -25.59
C TYR A 556 5.54 -8.55 -25.81
N ARG A 557 6.21 -8.10 -24.74
CA ARG A 557 7.14 -6.97 -24.84
C ARG A 557 8.51 -7.46 -25.29
N GLN A 558 9.01 -6.90 -26.39
CA GLN A 558 10.34 -7.19 -26.94
C GLN A 558 11.45 -7.15 -25.88
N GLU A 559 11.56 -6.05 -25.14
CA GLU A 559 12.60 -5.90 -24.11
C GLU A 559 12.52 -6.98 -23.02
N ALA A 560 11.31 -7.46 -22.70
CA ALA A 560 11.12 -8.47 -21.67
C ALA A 560 11.54 -9.85 -22.16
N PHE A 561 11.26 -10.14 -23.43
CA PHE A 561 11.74 -11.36 -24.07
C PHE A 561 13.28 -11.38 -24.17
N ARG A 562 13.90 -10.27 -24.59
CA ARG A 562 15.37 -10.18 -24.61
C ARG A 562 16.00 -10.33 -23.22
N LEU A 563 15.36 -9.77 -22.20
CA LEU A 563 15.78 -9.96 -20.81
C LEU A 563 15.62 -11.42 -20.37
N LEU A 564 14.52 -12.10 -20.76
CA LEU A 564 14.33 -13.54 -20.52
C LEU A 564 15.49 -14.34 -21.11
N LEU A 565 15.82 -14.12 -22.37
CA LEU A 565 16.90 -14.82 -23.07
C LEU A 565 18.26 -14.61 -22.39
N TRP A 566 18.57 -13.37 -22.03
CA TRP A 566 19.80 -13.04 -21.34
C TRP A 566 19.93 -13.78 -20.01
N TRP A 567 18.84 -13.85 -19.23
CA TRP A 567 18.80 -14.54 -17.95
C TRP A 567 18.85 -16.06 -18.10
N LEU A 568 18.16 -16.66 -19.09
CA LEU A 568 18.23 -18.09 -19.40
C LEU A 568 19.67 -18.52 -19.66
N GLU A 569 20.36 -17.79 -20.53
CA GLU A 569 21.76 -18.05 -20.86
C GLU A 569 22.67 -17.88 -19.64
N ALA A 570 22.56 -16.75 -18.92
CA ALA A 570 23.41 -16.46 -17.77
C ALA A 570 23.25 -17.50 -16.66
N VAL A 571 22.01 -17.90 -16.33
CA VAL A 571 21.71 -18.91 -15.31
C VAL A 571 22.26 -20.27 -15.71
N ALA A 572 22.17 -20.65 -16.99
CA ALA A 572 22.74 -21.90 -17.47
C ALA A 572 24.27 -21.90 -17.34
N GLU A 573 24.95 -20.84 -17.79
CA GLU A 573 26.40 -20.74 -17.68
C GLU A 573 26.89 -20.75 -16.22
N ILE A 574 26.18 -20.06 -15.32
CA ILE A 574 26.54 -20.01 -13.89
C ILE A 574 26.26 -21.35 -13.20
N GLY A 575 25.16 -22.02 -13.54
CA GLY A 575 24.75 -23.27 -12.92
C GLY A 575 25.54 -24.50 -13.39
N VAL A 576 26.10 -24.46 -14.59
CA VAL A 576 26.94 -25.54 -15.12
C VAL A 576 28.36 -25.53 -14.49
N GLY A 577 28.95 -24.34 -14.31
CA GLY A 577 30.32 -24.21 -13.81
C GLY A 577 31.38 -24.81 -14.73
N ASP A 578 32.55 -25.17 -14.17
CA ASP A 578 33.72 -25.73 -14.90
C ASP A 578 33.79 -27.29 -14.85
N GLY A 579 32.66 -27.98 -14.66
CA GLY A 579 32.59 -29.44 -14.45
C GLY A 579 32.74 -30.32 -15.71
N GLU A 580 32.98 -31.63 -15.55
CA GLU A 580 32.98 -32.59 -16.68
C GLU A 580 31.58 -32.66 -17.34
N GLY A 581 31.50 -32.41 -18.65
CA GLY A 581 30.23 -32.34 -19.40
C GLY A 581 29.62 -30.94 -19.49
N ALA A 582 30.27 -29.94 -18.86
CA ALA A 582 29.83 -28.55 -18.87
C ALA A 582 29.65 -27.98 -20.27
N ASP A 583 30.63 -28.19 -21.15
CA ASP A 583 30.63 -27.67 -22.52
C ASP A 583 29.39 -28.12 -23.32
N GLY A 584 28.91 -29.36 -23.10
CA GLY A 584 27.75 -29.90 -23.82
C GLY A 584 26.42 -29.33 -23.33
N ALA A 585 26.26 -29.13 -22.02
CA ALA A 585 25.05 -28.56 -21.43
C ALA A 585 24.92 -27.06 -21.74
N VAL A 586 26.04 -26.31 -21.67
CA VAL A 586 26.07 -24.89 -22.06
C VAL A 586 25.77 -24.72 -23.55
N GLU A 587 26.36 -25.55 -24.41
CA GLU A 587 26.09 -25.49 -25.85
C GLU A 587 24.62 -25.80 -26.17
N GLY A 588 24.02 -26.81 -25.52
CA GLY A 588 22.60 -27.11 -25.68
C GLY A 588 21.69 -25.96 -25.24
N ALA A 589 21.96 -25.37 -24.07
CA ALA A 589 21.24 -24.20 -23.59
C ALA A 589 21.37 -23.01 -24.55
N ARG A 590 22.59 -22.76 -25.05
CA ARG A 590 22.88 -21.71 -26.02
C ARG A 590 22.11 -21.91 -27.33
N MET A 591 22.05 -23.14 -27.85
CA MET A 591 21.29 -23.45 -29.06
C MET A 591 19.80 -23.12 -28.89
N VAL A 592 19.20 -23.45 -27.73
CA VAL A 592 17.81 -23.09 -27.42
C VAL A 592 17.63 -21.57 -27.39
N VAL A 593 18.52 -20.84 -26.70
CA VAL A 593 18.45 -19.37 -26.62
C VAL A 593 18.61 -18.72 -28.00
N GLU A 594 19.52 -19.21 -28.84
CA GLU A 594 19.73 -18.71 -30.20
C GLU A 594 18.50 -18.97 -31.10
N GLU A 595 17.86 -20.12 -30.96
CA GLU A 595 16.62 -20.45 -31.69
C GLU A 595 15.46 -19.53 -31.26
N LEU A 596 15.28 -19.30 -29.95
CA LEU A 596 14.28 -18.38 -29.43
C LEU A 596 14.54 -16.93 -29.88
N ALA A 597 15.81 -16.50 -29.90
CA ALA A 597 16.20 -15.17 -30.38
C ALA A 597 15.87 -14.97 -31.87
N ALA A 598 16.13 -15.98 -32.71
CA ALA A 598 15.78 -15.93 -34.12
C ALA A 598 14.25 -15.89 -34.33
N ALA A 599 13.49 -16.59 -33.49
CA ALA A 599 12.03 -16.59 -33.55
C ALA A 599 11.40 -15.27 -33.07
N GLU A 600 12.03 -14.56 -32.13
CA GLU A 600 11.59 -13.24 -31.65
C GLU A 600 11.35 -12.28 -32.82
N GLU A 601 12.37 -12.08 -33.66
CA GLU A 601 12.34 -11.14 -34.78
C GLU A 601 11.30 -11.54 -35.84
N ALA A 602 11.18 -12.84 -36.10
CA ALA A 602 10.24 -13.38 -37.08
C ALA A 602 8.76 -13.32 -36.64
N SER A 603 8.49 -13.33 -35.33
CA SER A 603 7.12 -13.38 -34.77
C SER A 603 6.36 -12.04 -34.84
N GLY A 604 7.09 -10.93 -35.01
CA GLY A 604 6.53 -9.58 -34.85
C GLY A 604 5.96 -9.33 -33.45
N TYR A 605 6.52 -9.97 -32.42
CA TYR A 605 6.15 -9.84 -31.00
C TYR A 605 4.76 -10.37 -30.63
N ARG A 606 4.22 -11.28 -31.43
CA ARG A 606 2.94 -11.95 -31.19
C ARG A 606 3.18 -13.36 -30.67
N VAL A 607 2.51 -13.73 -29.57
CA VAL A 607 2.71 -15.03 -28.90
C VAL A 607 2.41 -16.19 -29.84
N ASP A 608 1.27 -16.17 -30.52
CA ASP A 608 0.88 -17.25 -31.43
C ASP A 608 1.84 -17.37 -32.63
N SER A 609 2.28 -16.23 -33.18
CA SER A 609 3.26 -16.20 -34.27
C SER A 609 4.64 -16.69 -33.82
N LEU A 610 5.02 -16.48 -32.57
CA LEU A 610 6.29 -16.94 -31.99
C LEU A 610 6.30 -18.47 -31.90
N LEU A 611 5.20 -19.05 -31.42
CA LEU A 611 5.02 -20.50 -31.34
C LEU A 611 4.96 -21.15 -32.73
N GLU A 612 4.23 -20.53 -33.67
CA GLU A 612 4.18 -20.98 -35.07
C GLU A 612 5.57 -21.04 -35.73
N VAL A 613 6.40 -20.00 -35.52
CA VAL A 613 7.77 -19.96 -36.06
C VAL A 613 8.64 -21.07 -35.46
N LEU A 614 8.44 -21.39 -34.18
CA LEU A 614 9.12 -22.47 -33.47
C LEU A 614 8.50 -23.86 -33.74
N GLY A 615 7.49 -23.95 -34.61
CA GLY A 615 6.85 -25.22 -34.98
C GLY A 615 6.07 -25.88 -33.84
N CYS A 616 5.58 -25.10 -32.88
CA CYS A 616 4.85 -25.57 -31.70
C CYS A 616 3.48 -24.86 -31.59
N GLU A 617 2.54 -25.49 -30.90
CA GLU A 617 1.27 -24.88 -30.48
C GLU A 617 1.19 -24.99 -28.96
N LEU A 618 0.46 -24.09 -28.30
CA LEU A 618 0.19 -24.27 -26.87
C LEU A 618 -0.56 -25.59 -26.67
N PRO A 619 -0.18 -26.41 -25.68
CA PRO A 619 -0.94 -27.61 -25.38
C PRO A 619 -2.41 -27.23 -25.08
N GLU A 620 -3.36 -27.90 -25.75
CA GLU A 620 -4.78 -27.76 -25.42
C GLU A 620 -4.99 -28.21 -23.96
N GLY A 621 -5.44 -27.28 -23.12
CA GLY A 621 -5.68 -27.48 -21.69
C GLY A 621 -6.83 -28.41 -21.36
#